data_AF-A0A6S6U5F8-F1
#
_entry.id   AF-A0A6S6U5F8-F1
#
_cell.length_a   1.000
_cell.length_b   1.000
_cell.length_c   1.000
_cell.angle_alpha   90.00
_cell.angle_beta   90.00
_cell.angle_gamma   90.00
#
_symmetry.space_group_name_H-M   'P 1'
#
loop_
_entity.id
_entity.type
_entity.pdbx_description
1 polymer ?
#
loop_
_entity_poly.entity_id
_entity_poly.type
_entity_poly.pdbx_seq_one_letter_code
_entity_poly.pdbx_strand_id
1 'polypeptide(L)'
;LWYNDSVDTHAFLLRALAELRPNDDRRKGMVQWLMLDKKLSHWKSTRATAESIYALTHYLKQEDLLGKPETLHVTIGNQASKAITFTPDEYTGSNQQTVITGEKISPDMANITLKKDTENLMFASATWHFSTEELPKEAQGDFFNVTRKLFKRVHQNGQWLLQPLQEGAIIQVGDLLEVQLSLRAKHSAEYIHLRAPRGAGFEPDAQTSGYRWQTGIGYFEEIRDSGINYFFERLPKGEYSFKYRVRATTAGTYRMAPAQIQSMYAPEFTAYSSGTKIQIQAKSENL
;
A
#
# COMPACT_ATOMS: atom_id res chain seq x y z
N LEU A 1 13.61 -21.64 10.35
CA LEU A 1 14.00 -22.54 11.47
C LEU A 1 13.07 -22.28 12.65
N TRP A 2 12.45 -23.35 13.15
CA TRP A 2 11.36 -23.35 14.16
C TRP A 2 11.79 -22.92 15.57
N TYR A 3 13.07 -23.06 15.92
CA TYR A 3 13.58 -22.74 17.26
C TYR A 3 13.66 -21.24 17.58
N ASN A 4 13.45 -20.36 16.60
CA ASN A 4 13.49 -18.91 16.76
C ASN A 4 12.20 -18.25 16.24
N ASP A 5 11.06 -18.95 16.40
CA ASP A 5 9.76 -18.40 16.02
C ASP A 5 9.28 -17.42 17.10
N SER A 6 9.37 -16.13 16.77
CA SER A 6 8.96 -15.03 17.65
C SER A 6 7.47 -15.09 18.00
N VAL A 7 6.64 -15.68 17.13
CA VAL A 7 5.18 -15.72 17.32
C VAL A 7 4.79 -16.70 18.42
N ASP A 8 5.32 -17.92 18.38
CA ASP A 8 5.09 -18.95 19.41
C ASP A 8 5.56 -18.44 20.78
N THR A 9 6.78 -17.90 20.83
CA THR A 9 7.32 -17.30 22.06
C THR A 9 6.41 -16.19 22.60
N HIS A 10 5.89 -15.33 21.72
CA HIS A 10 4.97 -14.25 22.10
C HIS A 10 3.63 -14.78 22.62
N ALA A 11 3.04 -15.80 21.99
CA ALA A 11 1.82 -16.46 22.45
C ALA A 11 2.01 -17.16 23.80
N PHE A 12 3.16 -17.81 24.01
CA PHE A 12 3.53 -18.37 25.32
C PHE A 12 3.65 -17.29 26.40
N LEU A 13 4.34 -16.18 26.09
CA LEU A 13 4.48 -15.05 27.01
C LEU A 13 3.14 -14.42 27.37
N LEU A 14 2.20 -14.30 26.42
CA LEU A 14 0.85 -13.81 26.69
C LEU A 14 0.14 -14.68 27.72
N ARG A 15 0.21 -16.02 27.58
CA ARG A 15 -0.38 -16.96 28.56
C ARG A 15 0.30 -16.87 29.91
N ALA A 16 1.62 -16.87 29.94
CA ALA A 16 2.37 -16.76 31.20
C ALA A 16 2.02 -15.45 31.93
N LEU A 17 1.90 -14.34 31.21
CA LEU A 17 1.50 -13.06 31.77
C LEU A 17 0.03 -13.08 32.24
N ALA A 18 -0.86 -13.70 31.47
CA ALA A 18 -2.27 -13.89 31.83
C ALA A 18 -2.46 -14.70 33.13
N GLU A 19 -1.62 -15.70 33.38
CA GLU A 19 -1.67 -16.51 34.60
C GLU A 19 -1.01 -15.81 35.80
N LEU A 20 0.16 -15.19 35.60
CA LEU A 20 0.94 -14.60 36.70
C LEU A 20 0.47 -13.19 37.07
N ARG A 21 -0.03 -12.43 36.10
CA ARG A 21 -0.42 -11.01 36.25
C ARG A 21 -1.67 -10.70 35.39
N PRO A 22 -2.84 -11.25 35.76
CA PRO A 22 -4.07 -11.09 34.97
C PRO A 22 -4.51 -9.63 34.81
N ASN A 23 -4.04 -8.67 35.62
CA ASN A 23 -4.41 -7.25 35.46
C ASN A 23 -3.34 -6.41 34.73
N ASP A 24 -2.37 -7.05 34.08
CA ASP A 24 -1.31 -6.33 33.34
C ASP A 24 -1.83 -5.83 31.98
N ASP A 25 -1.88 -4.50 31.82
CA ASP A 25 -2.39 -3.84 30.61
C ASP A 25 -1.62 -4.21 29.33
N ARG A 26 -0.37 -4.67 29.45
CA ARG A 26 0.43 -5.09 28.28
C ARG A 26 -0.19 -6.27 27.54
N ARG A 27 -1.03 -7.09 28.20
CA ARG A 27 -1.75 -8.21 27.55
C ARG A 27 -2.58 -7.73 26.36
N LYS A 28 -3.25 -6.58 26.47
CA LYS A 28 -4.05 -5.99 25.37
C LYS A 28 -3.20 -5.73 24.12
N GLY A 29 -2.02 -5.12 24.30
CA GLY A 29 -1.07 -4.86 23.22
C GLY A 29 -0.48 -6.15 22.63
N MET A 30 -0.26 -7.18 23.45
CA MET A 30 0.21 -8.48 22.99
C MET A 30 -0.83 -9.21 22.14
N VAL A 31 -2.11 -9.15 22.51
CA VAL A 31 -3.24 -9.66 21.72
C VAL A 31 -3.34 -8.91 20.40
N GLN A 32 -3.27 -7.57 20.42
CA GLN A 32 -3.27 -6.75 19.22
C GLN A 32 -2.14 -7.12 18.26
N TRP A 33 -0.92 -7.31 18.78
CA TRP A 33 0.21 -7.73 17.96
C TRP A 33 -0.02 -9.10 17.31
N LEU A 34 -0.51 -10.10 18.06
CA LEU A 34 -0.83 -11.41 17.49
C LEU A 34 -1.85 -11.32 16.37
N MET A 35 -2.92 -10.53 16.57
CA MET A 35 -3.96 -10.35 15.56
C MET A 35 -3.43 -9.65 14.30
N LEU A 36 -2.54 -8.66 14.45
CA LEU A 36 -1.92 -7.94 13.32
C LEU A 36 -0.82 -8.74 12.60
N ASP A 37 -0.13 -9.66 13.29
CA ASP A 37 0.89 -10.52 12.68
C ASP A 37 0.30 -11.65 11.82
N LYS A 38 -0.98 -12.00 12.04
CA LYS A 38 -1.67 -13.04 11.28
C LYS A 38 -1.68 -12.72 9.78
N LYS A 39 -1.15 -13.63 8.96
CA LYS A 39 -1.15 -13.52 7.50
C LYS A 39 -2.23 -14.43 6.91
N LEU A 40 -3.15 -13.86 6.13
CA LEU A 40 -4.30 -14.59 5.58
C LEU A 40 -5.05 -15.35 6.70
N SER A 41 -5.05 -16.69 6.65
CA SER A 41 -5.73 -17.57 7.60
C SER A 41 -4.86 -18.11 8.72
N HIS A 42 -3.54 -17.87 8.75
CA HIS A 42 -2.64 -18.54 9.68
C HIS A 42 -1.50 -17.65 10.20
N TRP A 43 -0.89 -18.09 11.30
CA TRP A 43 0.44 -17.62 11.69
C TRP A 43 1.49 -18.51 11.04
N LYS A 44 2.73 -18.01 11.01
CA LYS A 44 3.89 -18.55 10.29
C LYS A 44 4.07 -20.08 10.27
N SER A 45 3.62 -20.81 11.28
CA SER A 45 3.67 -22.27 11.33
C SER A 45 2.41 -22.87 11.97
N THR A 46 2.21 -24.19 11.82
CA THR A 46 1.11 -24.92 12.47
C THR A 46 1.18 -24.81 13.99
N ARG A 47 2.38 -24.94 14.57
CA ARG A 47 2.61 -24.75 16.01
C ARG A 47 2.30 -23.32 16.44
N ALA A 48 2.85 -22.31 15.76
CA ALA A 48 2.56 -20.92 16.09
C ALA A 48 1.06 -20.60 15.99
N THR A 49 0.38 -21.17 14.98
CA THR A 49 -1.07 -21.02 14.84
C THR A 49 -1.82 -21.64 16.02
N ALA A 50 -1.49 -22.87 16.41
CA ALA A 50 -2.12 -23.54 17.55
C ALA A 50 -1.89 -22.78 18.87
N GLU A 51 -0.65 -22.35 19.12
CA GLU A 51 -0.28 -21.59 20.33
C GLU A 51 -0.94 -20.21 20.36
N SER A 52 -1.01 -19.51 19.23
CA SER A 52 -1.73 -18.23 19.11
C SER A 52 -3.22 -18.39 19.37
N ILE A 53 -3.89 -19.39 18.76
CA ILE A 53 -5.31 -19.66 19.01
C ILE A 53 -5.52 -19.96 20.50
N TYR A 54 -4.69 -20.83 21.09
CA TYR A 54 -4.80 -21.17 22.50
C TYR A 54 -4.64 -19.94 23.40
N ALA A 55 -3.60 -19.14 23.17
CA ALA A 55 -3.35 -17.92 23.93
C ALA A 55 -4.51 -16.91 23.83
N LEU A 56 -5.03 -16.70 22.61
CA LEU A 56 -6.15 -15.79 22.36
C LEU A 56 -7.44 -16.30 23.02
N THR A 57 -7.78 -17.58 22.87
CA THR A 57 -8.97 -18.16 23.52
C THR A 57 -8.86 -18.09 25.04
N HIS A 58 -7.68 -18.36 25.60
CA HIS A 58 -7.44 -18.25 27.03
C HIS A 58 -7.60 -16.81 27.53
N TYR A 59 -7.01 -15.85 26.83
CA TYR A 59 -7.19 -14.42 27.12
C TYR A 59 -8.67 -14.01 27.07
N LEU A 60 -9.39 -14.35 25.98
CA LEU A 60 -10.81 -14.04 25.84
C LEU A 60 -11.67 -14.67 26.94
N LYS A 61 -11.32 -15.86 27.43
CA LYS A 61 -12.01 -16.50 28.54
C LYS A 61 -11.78 -15.76 29.86
N GLN A 62 -10.55 -15.33 30.13
CA GLN A 62 -10.21 -14.60 31.36
C GLN A 62 -10.89 -13.23 31.42
N GLU A 63 -10.96 -12.53 30.28
CA GLU A 63 -11.63 -11.23 30.18
C GLU A 63 -13.17 -11.35 30.11
N ASP A 64 -13.71 -12.57 30.19
CA ASP A 64 -15.14 -12.84 30.06
C ASP A 64 -15.73 -12.29 28.75
N LEU A 65 -15.02 -12.54 27.64
CA LEU A 65 -15.36 -12.10 26.28
C LEU A 65 -15.67 -13.27 25.36
N LEU A 66 -15.18 -14.47 25.69
CA LEU A 66 -15.32 -15.64 24.86
C LEU A 66 -16.80 -16.01 24.70
N GLY A 67 -17.28 -16.07 23.46
CA GLY A 67 -18.66 -16.45 23.17
C GLY A 67 -19.69 -15.36 23.52
N LYS A 68 -19.27 -14.09 23.63
CA LYS A 68 -20.21 -12.97 23.80
C LYS A 68 -20.42 -12.23 22.48
N PRO A 69 -21.65 -11.76 22.20
CA PRO A 69 -21.88 -10.89 21.07
C PRO A 69 -21.26 -9.52 21.33
N GLU A 70 -20.79 -8.88 20.27
CA GLU A 70 -20.26 -7.53 20.34
C GLU A 70 -20.92 -6.62 19.33
N THR A 71 -21.16 -5.37 19.70
CA THR A 71 -21.82 -4.39 18.83
C THR A 71 -20.89 -3.21 18.53
N LEU A 72 -20.80 -2.88 17.24
CA LEU A 72 -20.13 -1.70 16.71
C LEU A 72 -21.18 -0.73 16.17
N HIS A 73 -21.20 0.48 16.71
CA HIS A 73 -22.01 1.59 16.21
C HIS A 73 -21.18 2.39 15.21
N VAL A 74 -21.68 2.47 13.97
CA VAL A 74 -21.03 3.15 12.86
C VAL A 74 -21.87 4.34 12.44
N THR A 75 -21.26 5.53 12.46
CA THR A 75 -21.85 6.77 11.95
C THR A 75 -20.99 7.29 10.82
N ILE A 76 -21.60 7.53 9.65
CA ILE A 76 -20.93 8.04 8.45
C ILE A 76 -21.53 9.40 8.10
N GLY A 77 -20.74 10.46 8.24
CA GLY A 77 -21.23 11.84 8.11
C GLY A 77 -22.44 12.09 9.00
N ASN A 78 -23.50 12.66 8.42
CA ASN A 78 -24.74 12.98 9.12
C ASN A 78 -25.80 11.86 9.09
N GLN A 79 -25.43 10.66 8.65
CA GLN A 79 -26.37 9.53 8.64
C GLN A 79 -26.67 9.03 10.06
N ALA A 80 -27.85 8.43 10.25
CA ALA A 80 -28.19 7.78 11.51
C ALA A 80 -27.18 6.65 11.81
N SER A 81 -26.78 6.56 13.08
CA SER A 81 -25.88 5.50 13.56
C SER A 81 -26.46 4.12 13.26
N LYS A 82 -25.69 3.27 12.59
CA LYS A 82 -26.02 1.87 12.32
C LYS A 82 -25.32 0.98 13.33
N ALA A 83 -26.05 0.08 14.00
CA ALA A 83 -25.47 -0.95 14.84
C ALA A 83 -25.13 -2.19 14.01
N ILE A 84 -23.91 -2.70 14.17
CA ILE A 84 -23.43 -3.95 13.58
C ILE A 84 -23.07 -4.87 14.74
N THR A 85 -23.85 -5.93 14.93
CA THR A 85 -23.61 -6.93 15.98
C THR A 85 -22.94 -8.16 15.39
N PHE A 86 -21.89 -8.62 16.06
CA PHE A 86 -21.13 -9.82 15.77
C PHE A 86 -21.51 -10.87 16.81
N THR A 87 -22.22 -11.92 16.38
CA THR A 87 -22.58 -13.07 17.21
C THR A 87 -21.48 -14.14 17.11
N PRO A 88 -21.16 -14.86 18.19
CA PRO A 88 -20.05 -15.83 18.22
C PRO A 88 -20.31 -17.10 17.40
N ASP A 89 -21.58 -17.41 17.15
CA ASP A 89 -22.07 -18.63 16.49
C ASP A 89 -22.38 -18.44 15.00
N GLU A 90 -22.33 -17.21 14.49
CA GLU A 90 -22.63 -16.91 13.09
C GLU A 90 -21.44 -16.24 12.39
N TYR A 91 -21.11 -16.72 11.18
CA TYR A 91 -20.16 -16.02 10.33
C TYR A 91 -20.84 -14.81 9.66
N THR A 92 -20.46 -13.61 10.08
CA THR A 92 -21.07 -12.35 9.60
C THR A 92 -20.31 -11.68 8.44
N GLY A 93 -19.22 -12.29 7.97
CA GLY A 93 -18.23 -11.64 7.10
C GLY A 93 -18.72 -11.21 5.70
N SER A 94 -19.84 -11.72 5.19
CA SER A 94 -20.37 -11.31 3.88
C SER A 94 -21.25 -10.04 3.93
N ASN A 95 -21.84 -9.75 5.10
CA ASN A 95 -22.95 -8.79 5.22
C ASN A 95 -22.62 -7.57 6.09
N GLN A 96 -21.42 -7.51 6.66
CA GLN A 96 -20.99 -6.41 7.53
C GLN A 96 -20.17 -5.36 6.80
N GLN A 97 -20.70 -4.91 5.67
CA GLN A 97 -20.20 -3.75 4.95
C GLN A 97 -21.32 -2.76 4.68
N THR A 98 -20.97 -1.50 4.59
CA THR A 98 -21.86 -0.44 4.11
C THR A 98 -21.26 0.09 2.83
N VAL A 99 -21.95 -0.14 1.71
CA VAL A 99 -21.53 0.35 0.39
C VAL A 99 -22.41 1.55 0.02
N ILE A 100 -21.78 2.69 -0.18
CA ILE A 100 -22.44 3.94 -0.62
C ILE A 100 -22.02 4.20 -2.06
N THR A 101 -23.01 4.28 -2.95
CA THR A 101 -22.78 4.58 -4.37
C THR A 101 -22.53 6.07 -4.58
N GLY A 102 -21.77 6.43 -5.63
CA GLY A 102 -21.27 7.79 -5.87
C GLY A 102 -22.31 8.90 -5.78
N GLU A 103 -23.50 8.70 -6.32
CA GLU A 103 -24.61 9.68 -6.30
C GLU A 103 -25.09 10.06 -4.89
N LYS A 104 -24.83 9.20 -3.90
CA LYS A 104 -25.22 9.39 -2.51
C LYS A 104 -24.07 9.90 -1.64
N ILE A 105 -22.87 10.05 -2.19
CA ILE A 105 -21.70 10.50 -1.44
C ILE A 105 -21.78 12.01 -1.24
N SER A 106 -21.62 12.45 0.00
CA SER A 106 -21.52 13.85 0.39
C SER A 106 -20.22 14.13 1.15
N PRO A 107 -19.70 15.38 1.14
CA PRO A 107 -18.41 15.71 1.77
C PRO A 107 -18.31 15.36 3.27
N ASP A 108 -19.42 15.41 4.01
CA ASP A 108 -19.46 15.06 5.44
C ASP A 108 -19.17 13.57 5.69
N MET A 109 -19.35 12.70 4.71
CA MET A 109 -19.06 11.27 4.81
C MET A 109 -17.57 10.95 4.95
N ALA A 110 -16.69 11.93 4.78
CA ALA A 110 -15.28 11.82 5.17
C ALA A 110 -15.09 11.63 6.69
N ASN A 111 -16.08 12.03 7.50
CA ASN A 111 -16.08 11.82 8.94
C ASN A 111 -16.78 10.51 9.28
N ILE A 112 -16.01 9.51 9.70
CA ILE A 112 -16.53 8.21 10.14
C ILE A 112 -16.26 8.08 11.63
N THR A 113 -17.32 7.88 12.42
CA THR A 113 -17.23 7.64 13.85
C THR A 113 -17.59 6.19 14.15
N LEU A 114 -16.70 5.52 14.89
CA LEU A 114 -16.88 4.15 15.36
C LEU A 114 -16.96 4.17 16.88
N LYS A 115 -18.05 3.62 17.43
CA LYS A 115 -18.22 3.45 18.87
C LYS A 115 -18.50 1.97 19.15
N LYS A 116 -17.69 1.38 20.02
CA LYS A 116 -17.86 0.00 20.49
C LYS A 116 -18.35 0.01 21.94
N ASP A 117 -19.10 -1.02 22.31
CA ASP A 117 -19.62 -1.17 23.67
C ASP A 117 -18.63 -1.86 24.62
N THR A 118 -17.63 -2.55 24.06
CA THR A 118 -16.64 -3.35 24.78
C THR A 118 -15.24 -2.75 24.64
N GLU A 119 -14.30 -3.16 25.50
CA GLU A 119 -12.90 -2.77 25.35
C GLU A 119 -12.15 -3.59 24.27
N ASN A 120 -12.82 -4.54 23.63
CA ASN A 120 -12.21 -5.53 22.75
C ASN A 120 -11.66 -4.94 21.47
N LEU A 121 -10.69 -5.64 20.89
CA LEU A 121 -10.10 -5.23 19.64
C LEU A 121 -11.06 -5.54 18.49
N MET A 122 -11.53 -4.49 17.82
CA MET A 122 -12.27 -4.57 16.57
C MET A 122 -11.47 -3.94 15.44
N PHE A 123 -11.51 -4.56 14.27
CA PHE A 123 -10.90 -4.02 13.06
C PHE A 123 -11.99 -3.45 12.15
N ALA A 124 -11.77 -2.23 11.66
CA ALA A 124 -12.66 -1.58 10.70
C ALA A 124 -11.81 -0.93 9.61
N SER A 125 -12.32 -0.95 8.39
CA SER A 125 -11.70 -0.32 7.22
C SER A 125 -12.73 0.51 6.47
N ALA A 126 -12.33 1.68 5.99
CA ALA A 126 -13.12 2.51 5.09
C ALA A 126 -12.31 2.78 3.82
N THR A 127 -12.94 2.55 2.66
CA THR A 127 -12.28 2.67 1.36
C THR A 127 -13.17 3.46 0.41
N TRP A 128 -12.58 4.46 -0.26
CA TRP A 128 -13.22 5.20 -1.34
C TRP A 128 -12.65 4.76 -2.68
N HIS A 129 -13.54 4.48 -3.63
CA HIS A 129 -13.19 4.19 -5.02
C HIS A 129 -13.71 5.34 -5.89
N PHE A 130 -12.79 6.14 -6.44
CA PHE A 130 -13.13 7.28 -7.28
C PHE A 130 -12.08 7.47 -8.38
N SER A 131 -12.43 8.23 -9.40
CA SER A 131 -11.52 8.74 -10.41
C SER A 131 -11.52 10.27 -10.35
N THR A 132 -10.36 10.88 -10.50
CA THR A 132 -10.19 12.33 -10.54
C THR A 132 -9.27 12.73 -11.69
N GLU A 133 -9.55 13.89 -12.29
CA GLU A 133 -8.69 14.51 -13.29
C GLU A 133 -7.49 15.23 -12.67
N GLU A 134 -7.53 15.46 -11.35
CA GLU A 134 -6.47 16.10 -10.58
C GLU A 134 -5.39 15.10 -10.18
N LEU A 135 -4.14 15.46 -10.49
CA LEU A 135 -2.99 14.66 -10.11
C LEU A 135 -2.58 14.99 -8.66
N PRO A 136 -2.14 14.01 -7.87
CA PRO A 136 -1.55 14.27 -6.56
C PRO A 136 -0.37 15.23 -6.70
N LYS A 137 -0.39 16.32 -5.91
CA LYS A 137 0.68 17.34 -5.93
C LYS A 137 1.95 16.87 -5.24
N GLU A 138 1.81 15.97 -4.26
CA GLU A 138 2.89 15.46 -3.43
C GLU A 138 2.79 13.95 -3.30
N ALA A 139 3.89 13.33 -2.86
CA ALA A 139 3.89 11.91 -2.53
C ALA A 139 3.15 11.66 -1.22
N GLN A 140 2.37 10.58 -1.17
CA GLN A 140 1.58 10.20 0.00
C GLN A 140 1.76 8.72 0.29
N GLY A 141 1.99 8.38 1.55
CA GLY A 141 2.11 7.01 2.01
C GLY A 141 2.68 6.92 3.42
N ASP A 142 2.27 5.90 4.16
CA ASP A 142 2.76 5.64 5.51
C ASP A 142 3.78 4.49 5.52
N PHE A 143 3.31 3.26 5.27
CA PHE A 143 4.17 2.07 5.28
C PHE A 143 5.24 2.12 4.17
N PHE A 144 4.84 2.57 2.98
CA PHE A 144 5.71 2.85 1.85
C PHE A 144 5.75 4.36 1.57
N ASN A 145 6.82 4.80 0.93
CA ASN A 145 6.88 6.12 0.29
C ASN A 145 7.51 5.96 -1.08
N VAL A 146 6.90 6.54 -2.12
CA VAL A 146 7.44 6.53 -3.47
C VAL A 146 7.44 7.94 -4.04
N THR A 147 8.56 8.33 -4.65
CA THR A 147 8.67 9.60 -5.38
C THR A 147 9.13 9.32 -6.81
N ARG A 148 8.73 10.21 -7.73
CA ARG A 148 9.14 10.16 -9.13
C ARG A 148 9.75 11.49 -9.52
N LYS A 149 10.94 11.43 -10.12
CA LYS A 149 11.61 12.59 -10.73
C LYS A 149 11.86 12.33 -12.20
N LEU A 150 11.69 13.37 -13.02
CA LEU A 150 11.91 13.31 -14.46
C LEU A 150 13.12 14.16 -14.82
N PHE A 151 13.94 13.64 -15.72
CA PHE A 151 15.10 14.35 -16.25
C PHE A 151 15.11 14.23 -17.76
N LYS A 152 15.32 15.35 -18.47
CA LYS A 152 15.70 15.31 -19.89
C LYS A 152 17.17 14.91 -19.99
N ARG A 153 17.45 13.89 -20.81
CA ARG A 153 18.80 13.44 -21.12
C ARG A 153 19.34 14.27 -22.28
N VAL A 154 20.38 15.07 -22.01
CA VAL A 154 21.03 15.89 -23.03
C VAL A 154 22.45 15.38 -23.23
N HIS A 155 22.81 15.12 -24.48
CA HIS A 155 24.17 14.74 -24.82
C HIS A 155 25.00 16.00 -25.11
N GLN A 156 25.99 16.28 -24.27
CA GLN A 156 26.92 17.40 -24.42
C GLN A 156 28.34 16.91 -24.16
N ASN A 157 29.28 17.31 -25.02
CA ASN A 157 30.71 17.00 -24.87
C ASN A 157 31.02 15.50 -24.66
N GLY A 158 30.27 14.62 -25.34
CA GLY A 158 30.44 13.16 -25.22
C GLY A 158 29.85 12.54 -23.95
N GLN A 159 29.13 13.30 -23.13
CA GLN A 159 28.51 12.81 -21.89
C GLN A 159 27.00 13.08 -21.87
N TRP A 160 26.28 12.21 -21.17
CA TRP A 160 24.86 12.40 -20.90
C TRP A 160 24.66 13.19 -19.61
N LEU A 161 24.10 14.39 -19.75
CA LEU A 161 23.68 15.23 -18.64
C LEU A 161 22.18 15.04 -18.37
N LEU A 162 21.80 15.12 -17.10
CA LEU A 162 20.42 15.05 -16.64
C LEU A 162 19.93 16.44 -16.26
N GLN A 163 18.97 16.98 -17.02
CA GLN A 163 18.32 18.25 -16.72
C GLN A 163 16.97 17.98 -16.05
N PRO A 164 16.74 18.43 -14.80
CA PRO A 164 15.48 18.15 -14.10
C PRO A 164 14.30 18.82 -14.81
N LEU A 165 13.20 18.07 -14.94
CA LEU A 165 11.94 18.55 -15.49
C LEU A 165 10.95 18.80 -14.35
N GLN A 166 10.27 19.94 -14.40
CA GLN A 166 9.24 20.35 -13.44
C GLN A 166 7.83 20.12 -14.03
N GLU A 167 6.82 20.32 -13.20
CA GLU A 167 5.42 20.35 -13.65
C GLU A 167 5.22 21.35 -14.79
N GLY A 168 4.59 20.90 -15.88
CA GLY A 168 4.34 21.71 -17.06
C GLY A 168 5.57 21.93 -17.95
N ALA A 169 6.66 21.19 -17.74
CA ALA A 169 7.84 21.32 -18.59
C ALA A 169 7.53 21.05 -20.07
N ILE A 170 8.18 21.81 -20.93
CA ILE A 170 8.06 21.72 -22.39
C ILE A 170 9.28 20.99 -22.95
N ILE A 171 9.03 19.93 -23.70
CA ILE A 171 10.04 19.12 -24.41
C ILE A 171 9.65 18.95 -25.88
N GLN A 172 10.53 18.37 -26.68
CA GLN A 172 10.30 18.15 -28.11
C GLN A 172 10.17 16.67 -28.44
N VAL A 173 9.46 16.36 -29.53
CA VAL A 173 9.45 15.02 -30.12
C VAL A 173 10.88 14.55 -30.40
N GLY A 174 11.20 13.34 -29.95
CA GLY A 174 12.52 12.71 -30.04
C GLY A 174 13.38 12.82 -28.77
N ASP A 175 13.04 13.73 -27.85
CA ASP A 175 13.75 13.89 -26.58
C ASP A 175 13.72 12.59 -25.76
N LEU A 176 14.87 12.25 -25.17
CA LEU A 176 15.02 11.14 -24.23
C LEU A 176 14.87 11.63 -22.81
N LEU A 177 14.04 10.95 -22.03
CA LEU A 177 13.84 11.22 -20.62
C LEU A 177 14.34 10.03 -19.80
N GLU A 178 14.96 10.35 -18.67
CA GLU A 178 15.19 9.40 -17.58
C GLU A 178 14.19 9.66 -16.47
N VAL A 179 13.45 8.63 -16.09
CA VAL A 179 12.57 8.65 -14.93
C VAL A 179 13.27 7.93 -13.80
N GLN A 180 13.36 8.59 -12.65
CA GLN A 180 13.92 8.02 -11.43
C GLN A 180 12.80 7.86 -10.40
N LEU A 181 12.61 6.63 -9.93
CA LEU A 181 11.71 6.28 -8.84
C LEU A 181 12.55 6.05 -7.58
N SER A 182 12.19 6.71 -6.49
CA SER A 182 12.77 6.44 -5.17
C SER A 182 11.70 5.85 -4.27
N LEU A 183 11.95 4.63 -3.80
CA LEU A 183 11.06 3.86 -2.95
C LEU A 183 11.68 3.70 -1.55
N ARG A 184 10.91 3.98 -0.51
CA ARG A 184 11.26 3.67 0.88
C ARG A 184 10.21 2.75 1.49
N ALA A 185 10.65 1.68 2.16
CA ALA A 185 9.80 0.79 2.94
C ALA A 185 10.16 0.90 4.43
N LYS A 186 9.20 1.27 5.29
CA LYS A 186 9.43 1.39 6.74
C LYS A 186 9.67 0.05 7.43
N HIS A 187 9.05 -1.00 6.91
CA HIS A 187 9.19 -2.38 7.36
C HIS A 187 9.32 -3.32 6.16
N SER A 188 9.78 -4.53 6.42
CA SER A 188 9.82 -5.57 5.40
C SER A 188 8.40 -5.99 5.01
N ALA A 189 8.16 -6.20 3.72
CA ALA A 189 6.90 -6.69 3.18
C ALA A 189 7.13 -7.71 2.06
N GLU A 190 6.06 -8.40 1.67
CA GLU A 190 6.08 -9.48 0.67
C GLU A 190 4.97 -9.23 -0.35
N TYR A 191 5.17 -9.71 -1.57
CA TYR A 191 4.21 -9.59 -2.69
C TYR A 191 3.76 -8.15 -2.94
N ILE A 192 4.74 -7.30 -3.21
CA ILE A 192 4.54 -5.87 -3.45
C ILE A 192 4.57 -5.59 -4.95
N HIS A 193 3.65 -4.74 -5.40
CA HIS A 193 3.59 -4.26 -6.77
C HIS A 193 3.81 -2.76 -6.81
N LEU A 194 4.87 -2.33 -7.50
CA LEU A 194 5.09 -0.93 -7.87
C LEU A 194 4.71 -0.76 -9.34
N ARG A 195 3.68 0.03 -9.60
CA ARG A 195 3.24 0.43 -10.93
C ARG A 195 3.73 1.85 -11.22
N ALA A 196 4.37 2.03 -12.36
CA ALA A 196 4.83 3.32 -12.85
C ALA A 196 4.17 3.61 -14.22
N PRO A 197 2.99 4.26 -14.25
CA PRO A 197 2.30 4.58 -15.48
C PRO A 197 3.13 5.49 -16.39
N ARG A 198 3.01 5.28 -17.69
CA ARG A 198 3.62 6.11 -18.75
C ARG A 198 2.59 7.09 -19.29
N GLY A 199 3.01 8.30 -19.63
CA GLY A 199 2.17 9.23 -20.39
C GLY A 199 2.00 8.74 -21.83
N ALA A 200 0.81 8.91 -22.42
CA ALA A 200 0.49 8.37 -23.74
C ALA A 200 1.37 8.90 -24.90
N GLY A 201 2.02 10.06 -24.73
CA GLY A 201 2.94 10.63 -25.73
C GLY A 201 4.37 10.11 -25.65
N PHE A 202 4.62 9.04 -24.89
CA PHE A 202 5.94 8.50 -24.64
C PHE A 202 6.01 7.01 -24.94
N GLU A 203 7.14 6.58 -25.51
CA GLU A 203 7.46 5.18 -25.74
C GLU A 203 8.61 4.71 -24.82
N PRO A 204 8.66 3.44 -24.43
CA PRO A 204 9.75 2.93 -23.61
C PRO A 204 11.00 2.72 -24.45
N ASP A 205 12.17 3.03 -23.88
CA ASP A 205 13.47 2.79 -24.52
C ASP A 205 13.85 1.30 -24.48
N ALA A 206 13.44 0.59 -23.43
CA ALA A 206 13.60 -0.86 -23.29
C ALA A 206 12.27 -1.57 -23.55
N GLN A 207 12.31 -2.73 -24.21
CA GLN A 207 11.10 -3.49 -24.56
C GLN A 207 11.05 -4.89 -23.94
N THR A 208 12.09 -5.27 -23.18
CA THR A 208 12.22 -6.63 -22.64
C THR A 208 11.92 -6.67 -21.15
N SER A 209 10.83 -7.36 -20.82
CA SER A 209 10.51 -7.76 -19.45
C SER A 209 11.46 -8.85 -18.95
N GLY A 210 11.64 -8.95 -17.64
CA GLY A 210 12.44 -10.02 -17.04
C GLY A 210 12.76 -9.82 -15.58
N TYR A 211 13.40 -10.82 -14.98
CA TYR A 211 13.95 -10.72 -13.64
C TYR A 211 15.17 -9.81 -13.62
N ARG A 212 15.19 -8.91 -12.64
CA ARG A 212 16.30 -7.99 -12.37
C ARG A 212 16.77 -8.18 -10.94
N TRP A 213 18.06 -7.95 -10.73
CA TRP A 213 18.68 -7.87 -9.43
C TRP A 213 19.43 -6.56 -9.34
N GLN A 214 18.98 -5.67 -8.46
CA GLN A 214 19.58 -4.34 -8.30
C GLN A 214 19.50 -3.95 -6.82
N THR A 215 20.53 -3.26 -6.31
CA THR A 215 20.52 -2.70 -4.95
C THR A 215 20.18 -3.73 -3.85
N GLY A 216 20.56 -5.00 -4.04
CA GLY A 216 20.34 -6.07 -3.07
C GLY A 216 18.94 -6.67 -3.05
N ILE A 217 18.07 -6.32 -4.01
CA ILE A 217 16.73 -6.88 -4.15
C ILE A 217 16.51 -7.46 -5.54
N GLY A 218 15.76 -8.56 -5.59
CA GLY A 218 15.29 -9.20 -6.81
C GLY A 218 13.84 -8.83 -7.09
N TYR A 219 13.52 -8.53 -8.34
CA TYR A 219 12.15 -8.22 -8.78
C TYR A 219 11.93 -8.64 -10.23
N PHE A 220 10.68 -8.88 -10.59
CA PHE A 220 10.28 -9.03 -11.98
C PHE A 220 9.85 -7.66 -12.53
N GLU A 221 10.54 -7.21 -13.56
CA GLU A 221 10.22 -5.99 -14.31
C GLU A 221 9.39 -6.37 -15.52
N GLU A 222 8.18 -5.82 -15.60
CA GLU A 222 7.28 -6.01 -16.73
C GLU A 222 7.08 -4.66 -17.43
N ILE A 223 7.49 -4.61 -18.70
CA ILE A 223 7.31 -3.44 -19.55
C ILE A 223 6.04 -3.64 -20.38
N ARG A 224 5.11 -2.68 -20.27
CA ARG A 224 3.86 -2.63 -21.04
C ARG A 224 3.75 -1.28 -21.75
N ASP A 225 2.78 -1.13 -22.64
CA ASP A 225 2.54 0.16 -23.32
C ASP A 225 2.07 1.24 -22.34
N SER A 226 1.28 0.86 -21.34
CA SER A 226 0.72 1.80 -20.34
C SER A 226 1.68 2.19 -19.22
N GLY A 227 2.86 1.56 -19.12
CA GLY A 227 3.78 1.78 -18.00
C GLY A 227 4.76 0.64 -17.77
N ILE A 228 5.44 0.70 -16.62
CA ILE A 228 6.31 -0.37 -16.13
C ILE A 228 5.77 -0.86 -14.79
N ASN A 229 5.71 -2.18 -14.63
CA ASN A 229 5.35 -2.83 -13.38
C ASN A 229 6.59 -3.51 -12.78
N TYR A 230 6.77 -3.36 -11.47
CA TYR A 230 7.80 -4.04 -10.71
C TYR A 230 7.11 -4.91 -9.66
N PHE A 231 7.35 -6.22 -9.73
CA PHE A 231 6.80 -7.19 -8.78
C PHE A 231 7.91 -7.71 -7.87
N PHE A 232 7.75 -7.46 -6.57
CA PHE A 232 8.67 -7.88 -5.53
C PHE A 232 8.04 -9.02 -4.74
N GLU A 233 8.66 -10.20 -4.75
CA GLU A 233 8.27 -11.28 -3.85
C GLU A 233 8.57 -10.91 -2.40
N ARG A 234 9.74 -10.28 -2.17
CA ARG A 234 10.17 -9.77 -0.87
C ARG A 234 10.82 -8.40 -1.02
N LEU A 235 10.32 -7.43 -0.27
CA LEU A 235 10.85 -6.08 -0.17
C LEU A 235 11.30 -5.82 1.28
N PRO A 236 12.59 -5.94 1.60
CA PRO A 236 13.10 -5.62 2.92
C PRO A 236 12.89 -4.14 3.28
N LYS A 237 12.88 -3.82 4.58
CA LYS A 237 13.00 -2.45 5.07
C LYS A 237 14.24 -1.78 4.43
N GLY A 238 14.07 -0.60 3.85
CA GLY A 238 15.17 0.11 3.19
C GLY A 238 14.72 1.17 2.20
N GLU A 239 15.69 1.70 1.46
CA GLU A 239 15.50 2.66 0.37
C GLU A 239 16.09 2.11 -0.93
N TYR A 240 15.35 2.26 -2.02
CA TYR A 240 15.65 1.65 -3.31
C TYR A 240 15.40 2.67 -4.41
N SER A 241 16.32 2.76 -5.37
CA SER A 241 16.21 3.66 -6.52
C SER A 241 16.13 2.87 -7.82
N PHE A 242 15.09 3.13 -8.60
CA PHE A 242 14.89 2.53 -9.93
C PHE A 242 14.98 3.62 -10.98
N LYS A 243 15.50 3.28 -12.15
CA LYS A 243 15.55 4.19 -13.29
C LYS A 243 15.11 3.49 -14.56
N TYR A 244 14.32 4.17 -15.35
CA TYR A 244 13.94 3.72 -16.69
C TYR A 244 13.90 4.91 -17.63
N ARG A 245 13.94 4.62 -18.92
CA ARG A 245 14.00 5.65 -19.97
C ARG A 245 12.80 5.58 -20.87
N VAL A 246 12.35 6.75 -21.29
CA VAL A 246 11.26 6.91 -22.24
C VAL A 246 11.63 7.96 -23.29
N ARG A 247 11.07 7.85 -24.48
CA ARG A 247 11.25 8.79 -25.57
C ARG A 247 9.93 9.52 -25.84
N ALA A 248 9.98 10.83 -26.00
CA ALA A 248 8.83 11.62 -26.45
C ALA A 248 8.56 11.34 -27.94
N THR A 249 7.34 10.97 -28.30
CA THR A 249 7.00 10.54 -29.67
C THR A 249 5.88 11.35 -30.29
N THR A 250 4.83 11.67 -29.56
CA THR A 250 3.65 12.39 -30.07
C THR A 250 3.56 13.77 -29.44
N ALA A 251 3.33 14.81 -30.25
CA ALA A 251 3.13 16.16 -29.75
C ALA A 251 1.76 16.29 -29.05
N GLY A 252 1.72 17.01 -27.94
CA GLY A 252 0.52 17.18 -27.13
C GLY A 252 0.84 17.43 -25.65
N THR A 253 -0.20 17.60 -24.83
CA THR A 253 -0.05 17.74 -23.38
C THR A 253 -0.47 16.45 -22.70
N TYR A 254 0.47 15.81 -22.02
CA TYR A 254 0.26 14.49 -21.42
C TYR A 254 0.39 14.54 -19.91
N ARG A 255 -0.51 13.80 -19.26
CA ARG A 255 -0.43 13.52 -17.83
C ARG A 255 0.34 12.22 -17.65
N MET A 256 1.35 12.26 -16.81
CA MET A 256 1.95 11.07 -16.24
C MET A 256 1.32 10.84 -14.87
N ALA A 257 0.42 9.84 -14.78
CA ALA A 257 -0.20 9.42 -13.54
C ALA A 257 0.86 9.06 -12.47
N PRO A 258 0.57 9.21 -11.18
CA PRO A 258 1.54 8.93 -10.12
C PRO A 258 2.03 7.48 -10.18
N ALA A 259 3.29 7.24 -9.80
CA ALA A 259 3.74 5.90 -9.49
C ALA A 259 3.05 5.44 -8.21
N GLN A 260 2.56 4.21 -8.19
CA GLN A 260 1.81 3.62 -7.09
C GLN A 260 2.53 2.36 -6.62
N ILE A 261 2.79 2.24 -5.33
CA ILE A 261 3.23 0.99 -4.73
C ILE A 261 2.16 0.47 -3.79
N GLN A 262 1.84 -0.81 -3.88
CA GLN A 262 0.78 -1.44 -3.08
C GLN A 262 1.12 -2.89 -2.76
N SER A 263 0.68 -3.36 -1.60
CA SER A 263 0.66 -4.80 -1.30
C SER A 263 -0.48 -5.50 -2.05
N MET A 264 -0.16 -6.62 -2.70
CA MET A 264 -1.14 -7.41 -3.45
C MET A 264 -2.22 -8.04 -2.56
N TYR A 265 -1.92 -8.27 -1.28
CA TYR A 265 -2.80 -8.99 -0.35
C TYR A 265 -3.26 -8.14 0.85
N ALA A 266 -2.78 -6.90 0.95
CA ALA A 266 -3.16 -5.96 2.00
C ALA A 266 -3.20 -4.54 1.38
N PRO A 267 -4.21 -4.25 0.55
CA PRO A 267 -4.27 -3.05 -0.29
C PRO A 267 -4.26 -1.73 0.49
N GLU A 268 -4.57 -1.75 1.79
CA GLU A 268 -4.41 -0.64 2.73
C GLU A 268 -2.95 -0.15 2.85
N PHE A 269 -1.97 -1.02 2.62
CA PHE A 269 -0.57 -0.64 2.50
C PHE A 269 -0.28 -0.18 1.07
N THR A 270 -0.54 1.09 0.82
CA THR A 270 -0.30 1.75 -0.46
C THR A 270 0.43 3.08 -0.29
N ALA A 271 1.12 3.50 -1.34
CA ALA A 271 1.68 4.84 -1.45
C ALA A 271 1.68 5.30 -2.92
N TYR A 272 1.61 6.60 -3.11
CA TYR A 272 1.58 7.26 -4.42
C TYR A 272 2.66 8.34 -4.48
N SER A 273 3.28 8.51 -5.64
CA SER A 273 4.09 9.68 -5.92
C SER A 273 3.23 10.89 -6.28
N SER A 274 3.85 12.05 -6.49
CA SER A 274 3.20 13.11 -7.25
C SER A 274 2.97 12.68 -8.71
N GLY A 275 1.93 13.22 -9.32
CA GLY A 275 1.76 13.19 -10.77
C GLY A 275 2.50 14.33 -11.46
N THR A 276 2.63 14.27 -12.79
CA THR A 276 3.27 15.35 -13.55
C THR A 276 2.62 15.56 -14.90
N LYS A 277 2.42 16.80 -15.33
CA LYS A 277 2.07 17.18 -16.70
C LYS A 277 3.32 17.56 -17.48
N ILE A 278 3.45 17.04 -18.69
CA ILE A 278 4.52 17.38 -19.63
C ILE A 278 3.89 17.79 -20.97
N GLN A 279 4.40 18.86 -21.55
CA GLN A 279 4.02 19.30 -22.89
C GLN A 279 5.10 18.86 -23.89
N ILE A 280 4.70 18.15 -24.93
CA ILE A 280 5.56 17.73 -26.04
C ILE A 280 5.21 18.59 -27.24
N GLN A 281 6.18 19.31 -27.77
CA GLN A 281 6.04 20.09 -29.00
C GLN A 281 6.59 19.31 -30.19
N ALA A 282 5.99 19.52 -31.36
CA ALA A 282 6.58 19.06 -32.61
C ALA A 282 7.96 19.68 -32.78
N LYS A 283 8.89 18.92 -33.36
CA LYS A 283 10.20 19.45 -33.70
C LYS A 283 9.99 20.46 -34.83
N SER A 284 10.36 21.72 -34.63
CA SER A 284 10.34 22.71 -35.72
C SER A 284 11.34 22.25 -36.79
N GLU A 285 10.81 21.85 -37.94
CA GLU A 285 11.62 21.72 -39.16
C GLU A 285 11.99 23.14 -39.58
N ASN A 286 13.18 23.60 -39.19
CA ASN A 286 13.81 24.70 -39.91
C ASN A 286 14.21 24.15 -41.28
N LEU A 287 13.34 24.35 -42.27
CA LEU A 287 13.68 24.28 -43.69
C LEU A 287 14.65 25.41 -44.05
#